data_AF-W1XA84-F1
#
_entry.id   AF-W1XA84-F1
#
_cell.length_a   1.000
_cell.length_b   1.000
_cell.length_c   1.000
_cell.angle_alpha   90.00
_cell.angle_beta   90.00
_cell.angle_gamma   90.00
#
_symmetry.space_group_name_H-M   'P 1'
#
loop_
_entity.id
_entity.type
_entity.pdbx_description
1 polymer ?
#
loop_
_entity_poly.entity_id
_entity_poly.type
_entity_poly.pdbx_seq_one_letter_code
_entity_poly.pdbx_strand_id
1 'polypeptide(L)'
;NLENQRRQAQTLVTQTAETLAQHQQHRPGGLALTVTGEQIQQELAQTQQKLRENTTSQGEIRQQLKQDADNRQQQQTLLQQIAQMTQQVEDWGYLNSLIGSKEGDKFRKFAQGLTLDNLVHLANQQLTRLHGRYLLQRKASEALEVEVVDTWQADAVRDTRTLSGGESFLVSLALAL
;
A
#
# COMPACT_ATOMS: atom_id res chain seq x y z
N ASN A 1 -67.59 -29.12 76.78
CA ASN A 1 -67.56 -28.50 75.43
C ASN A 1 -66.41 -27.50 75.26
N LEU A 2 -66.12 -26.64 76.26
CA LEU A 2 -65.02 -25.66 76.20
C LEU A 2 -63.60 -26.25 76.22
N GLU A 3 -63.36 -27.33 76.98
CA GLU A 3 -62.02 -27.97 77.03
C GLU A 3 -61.59 -28.59 75.70
N ASN A 4 -62.54 -29.19 74.97
CA ASN A 4 -62.27 -29.74 73.64
C ASN A 4 -61.96 -28.64 72.62
N GLN A 5 -62.67 -27.52 72.68
CA GLN A 5 -62.38 -26.35 71.84
C GLN A 5 -61.00 -25.75 72.17
N ARG A 6 -60.64 -25.66 73.46
CA ARG A 6 -59.32 -25.17 73.89
C ARG A 6 -58.19 -26.08 73.41
N ARG A 7 -58.37 -27.41 73.51
CA ARG A 7 -57.43 -28.39 72.97
C ARG A 7 -57.27 -28.27 71.46
N GLN A 8 -58.37 -28.15 70.72
CA GLN A 8 -58.31 -27.97 69.26
C GLN A 8 -57.58 -26.67 68.88
N ALA A 9 -57.86 -25.56 69.55
CA ALA A 9 -57.17 -24.29 69.31
C ALA A 9 -55.67 -24.39 69.61
N GLN A 10 -55.28 -25.07 70.71
CA GLN A 10 -53.87 -25.30 71.05
C GLN A 10 -53.17 -26.19 70.02
N THR A 11 -53.80 -27.28 69.57
CA THR A 11 -53.25 -28.13 68.51
C THR A 11 -53.05 -27.34 67.23
N LEU A 12 -54.02 -26.49 66.85
CA LEU A 12 -53.93 -25.67 65.64
C LEU A 12 -52.78 -24.65 65.72
N VAL A 13 -52.60 -23.98 66.86
CA VAL A 13 -51.47 -23.05 67.08
C VAL A 13 -50.13 -23.77 67.02
N THR A 14 -50.05 -24.97 67.58
CA THR A 14 -48.81 -25.76 67.58
C THR A 14 -48.46 -26.21 66.16
N GLN A 15 -49.45 -26.70 65.41
CA GLN A 15 -49.29 -27.09 64.01
C GLN A 15 -48.89 -25.91 63.11
N THR A 16 -49.52 -24.73 63.27
CA THR A 16 -49.16 -23.56 62.46
C THR A 16 -47.77 -23.04 62.80
N ALA A 17 -47.36 -23.09 64.08
CA ALA A 17 -46.02 -22.72 64.51
C ALA A 17 -44.94 -23.66 63.94
N GLU A 18 -45.17 -24.98 63.98
CA GLU A 18 -44.27 -25.97 63.38
C GLU A 18 -44.18 -25.81 61.86
N THR A 19 -45.32 -25.59 61.20
CA THR A 19 -45.36 -25.38 59.75
C THR A 19 -44.60 -24.11 59.36
N LEU A 20 -44.75 -23.01 60.13
CA LEU A 20 -44.02 -21.77 59.92
C LEU A 20 -42.50 -21.97 60.12
N ALA A 21 -42.09 -22.69 61.16
CA ALA A 21 -40.68 -22.97 61.44
C ALA A 21 -40.04 -23.81 60.32
N GLN A 22 -40.73 -24.84 59.83
CA GLN A 22 -40.28 -25.64 58.68
C GLN A 22 -40.16 -24.78 57.42
N HIS A 23 -41.12 -23.89 57.17
CA HIS A 23 -41.09 -23.00 56.01
C HIS A 23 -39.97 -21.96 56.09
N GLN A 24 -39.59 -21.54 57.29
CA GLN A 24 -38.44 -20.65 57.53
C GLN A 24 -37.09 -21.37 57.38
N GLN A 25 -37.00 -22.65 57.78
CA GLN A 25 -35.80 -23.47 57.63
C GLN A 25 -35.50 -23.84 56.17
N HIS A 26 -36.53 -24.11 55.36
CA HIS A 26 -36.38 -24.44 53.93
C HIS A 26 -36.31 -23.21 53.02
N ARG A 27 -35.92 -22.05 53.56
CA ARG A 27 -35.81 -20.82 52.79
C ARG A 27 -34.67 -20.90 51.77
N PRO A 28 -34.85 -20.42 50.52
CA PRO A 28 -33.74 -20.21 49.60
C PRO A 28 -32.71 -19.23 50.18
N GLY A 29 -31.44 -19.62 50.21
CA GLY A 29 -30.37 -18.78 50.77
C GLY A 29 -30.27 -17.41 50.07
N GLY A 30 -30.09 -16.33 50.85
CA GLY A 30 -29.90 -14.96 50.34
C GLY A 30 -31.10 -14.01 50.48
N LEU A 31 -32.27 -14.51 50.88
CA LEU A 31 -33.48 -13.68 51.04
C LEU A 31 -33.75 -13.32 52.52
N ALA A 32 -33.71 -12.04 52.86
CA ALA A 32 -34.08 -11.57 54.20
C ALA A 32 -35.61 -11.70 54.45
N LEU A 33 -36.02 -11.87 55.72
CA LEU A 33 -37.42 -11.94 56.15
C LEU A 33 -38.27 -10.71 55.76
N THR A 34 -37.61 -9.61 55.43
CA THR A 34 -38.21 -8.32 55.08
C THR A 34 -38.44 -8.14 53.58
N VAL A 35 -37.94 -9.06 52.74
CA VAL A 35 -38.07 -8.93 51.29
C VAL A 35 -39.47 -9.36 50.85
N THR A 36 -40.21 -8.45 50.23
CA THR A 36 -41.54 -8.75 49.70
C THR A 36 -41.45 -9.40 48.31
N GLY A 37 -42.48 -10.15 47.92
CA GLY A 37 -42.57 -10.72 46.56
C GLY A 37 -42.48 -9.65 45.47
N GLU A 38 -43.02 -8.45 45.72
CA GLU A 38 -42.89 -7.29 44.83
C GLU A 38 -41.44 -6.84 44.66
N GLN A 39 -40.63 -6.81 45.73
CA GLN A 39 -39.22 -6.42 45.64
C GLN A 39 -38.41 -7.42 44.79
N ILE A 40 -38.69 -8.72 44.94
CA ILE A 40 -38.05 -9.77 44.11
C ILE A 40 -38.47 -9.61 42.64
N GLN A 41 -39.74 -9.34 42.37
CA GLN A 41 -40.23 -9.10 41.00
C GLN A 41 -39.60 -7.85 40.39
N GLN A 42 -39.41 -6.78 41.16
CA GLN A 42 -38.72 -5.58 40.72
C GLN A 42 -37.24 -5.85 40.41
N GLU A 43 -36.52 -6.54 41.29
CA GLU A 43 -35.11 -6.90 41.05
C GLU A 43 -34.95 -7.82 39.83
N LEU A 44 -35.84 -8.78 39.66
CA LEU A 44 -35.87 -9.66 38.49
C LEU A 44 -36.09 -8.86 37.21
N ALA A 45 -37.07 -7.96 37.19
CA ALA A 45 -37.34 -7.09 36.05
C ALA A 45 -36.15 -6.19 35.70
N GLN A 46 -35.50 -5.59 36.70
CA GLN A 46 -34.29 -4.78 36.51
C GLN A 46 -33.13 -5.61 35.96
N THR A 47 -32.94 -6.83 36.47
CA THR A 47 -31.88 -7.73 36.01
C THR A 47 -32.12 -8.20 34.58
N GLN A 48 -33.37 -8.52 34.23
CA GLN A 48 -33.76 -8.86 32.86
C GLN A 48 -33.56 -7.69 31.91
N GLN A 49 -33.85 -6.46 32.34
CA GLN A 49 -33.61 -5.26 31.55
C GLN A 49 -32.11 -5.06 31.29
N LYS A 50 -31.28 -5.12 32.33
CA LYS A 50 -29.81 -5.04 32.20
C LYS A 50 -29.25 -6.14 31.29
N LEU A 51 -29.78 -7.36 31.39
CA LEU A 51 -29.36 -8.47 30.53
C LEU A 51 -29.68 -8.20 29.06
N ARG A 52 -30.87 -7.66 28.77
CA ARG A 52 -31.26 -7.28 27.40
C ARG A 52 -30.34 -6.19 26.85
N GLU A 53 -30.12 -5.13 27.61
CA GLU A 53 -29.22 -4.03 27.23
C GLU A 53 -27.79 -4.51 26.94
N ASN A 54 -27.24 -5.34 27.83
CA ASN A 54 -25.92 -5.94 27.62
C ASN A 54 -25.86 -6.84 26.39
N THR A 55 -26.91 -7.61 26.12
CA THR A 55 -26.96 -8.49 24.95
C THR A 55 -26.99 -7.69 23.66
N THR A 56 -27.79 -6.61 23.62
CA THR A 56 -27.83 -5.68 22.48
C THR A 56 -26.46 -5.03 22.26
N SER A 57 -25.86 -4.48 23.32
CA SER A 57 -24.54 -3.84 23.24
C SER A 57 -23.45 -4.82 22.78
N GLN A 58 -23.47 -6.06 23.26
CA GLN A 58 -22.55 -7.10 22.76
C GLN A 58 -22.74 -7.38 21.28
N GLY A 59 -23.98 -7.40 20.79
CA GLY A 59 -24.28 -7.57 19.37
C GLY A 59 -23.70 -6.44 18.52
N GLU A 60 -23.91 -5.20 18.95
CA GLU A 60 -23.37 -4.00 18.29
C GLU A 60 -21.84 -4.01 18.25
N ILE A 61 -21.19 -4.29 19.38
CA ILE A 61 -19.72 -4.36 19.47
C ILE A 61 -19.17 -5.47 18.57
N ARG A 62 -19.80 -6.66 18.55
CA ARG A 62 -19.39 -7.75 17.66
C ARG A 62 -19.48 -7.36 16.19
N GLN A 63 -20.54 -6.66 15.81
CA GLN A 63 -20.71 -6.20 14.44
C GLN A 63 -19.66 -5.14 14.06
N GLN A 64 -19.36 -4.20 14.95
CA GLN A 64 -18.31 -3.20 14.75
C GLN A 64 -16.93 -3.85 14.60
N LEU A 65 -16.59 -4.83 15.44
CA LEU A 65 -15.33 -5.56 15.36
C LEU A 65 -15.19 -6.34 14.05
N LYS A 66 -16.29 -6.97 13.59
CA LYS A 66 -16.29 -7.66 12.30
C LYS A 66 -16.05 -6.69 11.15
N GLN A 67 -16.75 -5.56 11.16
CA GLN A 67 -16.57 -4.53 10.13
C GLN A 67 -15.16 -3.94 10.13
N ASP A 68 -14.56 -3.71 11.30
CA ASP A 68 -13.17 -3.24 11.42
C ASP A 68 -12.18 -4.27 10.84
N ALA A 69 -12.36 -5.56 11.15
CA ALA A 69 -11.53 -6.63 10.60
C ALA A 69 -11.63 -6.71 9.07
N ASP A 70 -12.84 -6.65 8.53
CA ASP A 70 -13.08 -6.66 7.08
C ASP A 70 -12.45 -5.43 6.40
N ASN A 71 -12.61 -4.25 6.99
CA ASN A 71 -12.02 -3.00 6.50
C ASN A 71 -10.48 -3.06 6.51
N ARG A 72 -9.87 -3.60 7.57
CA ARG A 72 -8.41 -3.76 7.66
C ARG A 72 -7.88 -4.69 6.57
N GLN A 73 -8.58 -5.79 6.31
CA GLN A 73 -8.19 -6.72 5.26
C GLN A 73 -8.25 -6.08 3.87
N GLN A 74 -9.32 -5.33 3.60
CA GLN A 74 -9.46 -4.57 2.35
C GLN A 74 -8.38 -3.50 2.23
N GLN A 75 -8.11 -2.74 3.29
CA GLN A 75 -7.06 -1.73 3.33
C GLN A 75 -5.68 -2.34 3.05
N GLN A 76 -5.35 -3.46 3.68
CA GLN A 76 -4.08 -4.16 3.44
C GLN A 76 -3.93 -4.56 1.97
N THR A 77 -5.01 -5.05 1.37
CA THR A 77 -5.03 -5.46 -0.05
C THR A 77 -4.81 -4.26 -0.97
N LEU A 78 -5.49 -3.14 -0.70
CA LEU A 78 -5.32 -1.90 -1.45
C LEU A 78 -3.90 -1.34 -1.33
N LEU A 79 -3.30 -1.36 -0.13
CA LEU A 79 -1.92 -0.92 0.07
C LEU A 79 -0.92 -1.76 -0.73
N GLN A 80 -1.12 -3.08 -0.81
CA GLN A 80 -0.29 -3.94 -1.65
C GLN A 80 -0.44 -3.62 -3.13
N GLN A 81 -1.66 -3.37 -3.61
CA GLN A 81 -1.91 -2.97 -5.00
C GLN A 81 -1.26 -1.62 -5.32
N ILE A 82 -1.37 -0.65 -4.41
CA ILE A 82 -0.73 0.66 -4.56
C ILE A 82 0.78 0.47 -4.69
N ALA A 83 1.41 -0.29 -3.80
CA ALA A 83 2.86 -0.53 -3.85
C ALA A 83 3.30 -1.16 -5.19
N GLN A 84 2.55 -2.14 -5.69
CA GLN A 84 2.83 -2.76 -6.99
C GLN A 84 2.70 -1.78 -8.15
N MET A 85 1.64 -0.96 -8.16
CA MET A 85 1.41 0.05 -9.19
C MET A 85 2.47 1.16 -9.13
N THR A 86 2.88 1.59 -7.93
CA THR A 86 3.95 2.57 -7.76
C THR A 86 5.26 2.06 -8.36
N GLN A 87 5.63 0.81 -8.07
CA GLN A 87 6.83 0.21 -8.66
C GLN A 87 6.75 0.18 -10.20
N GLN A 88 5.61 -0.22 -10.77
CA GLN A 88 5.44 -0.20 -12.23
C GLN A 88 5.58 1.21 -12.80
N VAL A 89 5.00 2.21 -12.15
CA VAL A 89 5.11 3.61 -12.60
C VAL A 89 6.56 4.10 -12.52
N GLU A 90 7.31 3.73 -11.49
CA GLU A 90 8.74 4.05 -11.40
C GLU A 90 9.53 3.40 -12.53
N ASP A 91 9.30 2.11 -12.82
CA ASP A 91 9.95 1.40 -13.92
C ASP A 91 9.64 2.05 -15.28
N TRP A 92 8.38 2.38 -15.54
CA TRP A 92 7.96 3.09 -16.75
C TRP A 92 8.53 4.50 -16.82
N GLY A 93 8.59 5.21 -15.69
CA GLY A 93 9.21 6.53 -15.58
C GLY A 93 10.70 6.49 -15.88
N TYR A 94 11.41 5.48 -15.38
CA TYR A 94 12.82 5.25 -15.65
C TYR A 94 13.07 4.96 -17.13
N LEU A 95 12.31 4.03 -17.73
CA LEU A 95 12.37 3.77 -19.18
C LEU A 95 12.08 5.02 -20.01
N ASN A 96 11.05 5.78 -19.62
CA ASN A 96 10.72 7.02 -20.30
C ASN A 96 11.85 8.06 -20.17
N SER A 97 12.54 8.12 -19.03
CA SER A 97 13.71 8.99 -18.87
C SER A 97 14.89 8.58 -19.74
N LEU A 98 15.08 7.28 -19.98
CA LEU A 98 16.20 6.76 -20.79
C LEU A 98 15.96 6.95 -22.28
N ILE A 99 14.81 6.48 -22.77
CA ILE A 99 14.53 6.35 -24.21
C ILE A 99 13.19 6.95 -24.62
N GLY A 100 12.39 7.37 -23.66
CA GLY A 100 11.07 7.92 -23.89
C GLY A 100 11.13 9.30 -24.51
N SER A 101 10.38 9.45 -25.59
CA SER A 101 9.95 10.74 -26.07
C SER A 101 8.65 10.57 -26.83
N LYS A 102 7.83 11.62 -26.85
CA LYS A 102 6.50 11.60 -27.49
C LYS A 102 6.55 11.15 -28.94
N GLU A 103 7.58 11.59 -29.68
CA GLU A 103 7.77 11.31 -31.11
C GLU A 103 8.80 10.20 -31.39
N GLY A 104 9.34 9.56 -30.33
CA GLY A 104 10.38 8.53 -30.42
C GLY A 104 11.76 9.03 -30.87
N ASP A 105 11.97 10.34 -30.93
CA ASP A 105 13.23 10.97 -31.34
C ASP A 105 14.41 10.65 -30.41
N LYS A 106 14.19 10.46 -29.10
CA LYS A 106 15.27 10.17 -28.15
C LYS A 106 15.92 8.80 -28.42
N PHE A 107 15.12 7.75 -28.51
CA PHE A 107 15.59 6.42 -28.89
C PHE A 107 16.19 6.40 -30.30
N ARG A 108 15.56 7.11 -31.25
CA ARG A 108 16.05 7.20 -32.63
C ARG A 108 17.42 7.87 -32.70
N LYS A 109 17.62 9.00 -32.02
CA LYS A 109 18.93 9.68 -31.92
C LYS A 109 19.97 8.80 -31.26
N PHE A 110 19.60 8.05 -30.21
CA PHE A 110 20.50 7.09 -29.58
C PHE A 110 20.98 6.01 -30.56
N ALA A 111 20.05 5.33 -31.24
CA ALA A 111 20.37 4.29 -32.22
C ALA A 111 21.16 4.86 -33.42
N GLN A 112 20.78 6.04 -33.92
CA GLN A 112 21.51 6.75 -34.96
C GLN A 112 22.91 7.16 -34.51
N GLY A 113 23.09 7.48 -33.24
CA GLY A 113 24.39 7.77 -32.65
C GLY A 113 25.35 6.59 -32.76
N LEU A 114 24.89 5.38 -32.46
CA LEU A 114 25.70 4.16 -32.62
C LEU A 114 26.06 3.91 -34.09
N THR A 115 25.13 4.14 -35.00
CA THR A 115 25.40 4.06 -36.44
C THR A 115 26.41 5.11 -36.89
N LEU A 116 26.31 6.34 -36.38
CA LEU A 116 27.24 7.42 -36.65
C LEU A 116 28.64 7.08 -36.12
N ASP A 117 28.75 6.48 -34.94
CA ASP A 117 30.04 6.04 -34.39
C ASP A 117 30.73 5.02 -35.31
N ASN A 118 29.95 4.07 -35.86
CA ASN A 118 30.47 3.12 -36.85
C ASN A 118 30.86 3.82 -38.18
N LEU A 119 30.06 4.77 -38.66
CA LEU A 119 30.37 5.55 -39.87
C LEU A 119 31.64 6.37 -39.69
N VAL A 120 31.81 7.03 -38.54
CA VAL A 120 33.02 7.78 -38.18
C VAL A 120 34.22 6.86 -38.15
N HIS A 121 34.09 5.65 -37.60
CA HIS A 121 35.16 4.65 -37.61
C HIS A 121 35.59 4.28 -39.04
N LEU A 122 34.65 3.96 -39.92
CA LEU A 122 34.94 3.62 -41.32
C LEU A 122 35.52 4.81 -42.09
N ALA A 123 34.96 6.01 -41.92
CA ALA A 123 35.45 7.23 -42.53
C ALA A 123 36.90 7.54 -42.09
N ASN A 124 37.25 7.28 -40.83
CA ASN A 124 38.63 7.41 -40.35
C ASN A 124 39.59 6.42 -40.99
N GLN A 125 39.16 5.19 -41.27
CA GLN A 125 39.97 4.25 -42.03
C GLN A 125 40.25 4.79 -43.45
N GLN A 126 39.26 5.40 -44.10
CA GLN A 126 39.44 6.00 -45.42
C GLN A 126 40.28 7.28 -45.38
N LEU A 127 40.06 8.17 -44.40
CA LEU A 127 40.87 9.38 -44.20
C LEU A 127 42.34 9.01 -43.98
N THR A 128 42.62 7.97 -43.20
CA THR A 128 43.99 7.50 -42.99
C THR A 128 44.66 7.06 -44.31
N ARG A 129 43.89 6.48 -45.24
CA ARG A 129 44.39 6.07 -46.56
C ARG A 129 44.55 7.24 -47.53
N LEU A 130 43.71 8.27 -47.43
CA LEU A 130 43.73 9.46 -48.29
C LEU A 130 44.75 10.50 -47.81
N HIS A 131 44.66 10.90 -46.53
CA HIS A 131 45.47 11.94 -45.91
C HIS A 131 45.44 11.82 -44.36
N GLY A 132 46.49 11.26 -43.75
CA GLY A 132 46.55 10.93 -42.30
C GLY A 132 46.68 12.10 -41.31
N ARG A 133 46.26 13.31 -41.67
CA ARG A 133 46.31 14.50 -40.80
C ARG A 133 45.03 14.68 -39.97
N TYR A 134 43.89 14.30 -40.52
CA TYR A 134 42.59 14.54 -39.91
C TYR A 134 41.94 13.24 -39.47
N LEU A 135 41.38 13.25 -38.27
CA LEU A 135 40.48 12.22 -37.77
C LEU A 135 39.12 12.86 -37.49
N LEU A 136 38.07 12.09 -37.65
CA LEU A 136 36.71 12.42 -37.28
C LEU A 136 36.39 11.83 -35.93
N GLN A 137 35.66 12.57 -35.11
CA GLN A 137 35.08 12.06 -33.88
C GLN A 137 33.66 12.57 -33.73
N ARG A 138 32.78 11.78 -33.12
CA ARG A 138 31.44 12.23 -32.78
C ARG A 138 31.51 13.15 -31.58
N LYS A 139 30.74 14.24 -31.62
CA LYS A 139 30.59 15.15 -30.48
C LYS A 139 29.84 14.47 -29.33
N ALA A 140 30.24 14.74 -28.09
CA ALA A 140 29.61 14.16 -26.89
C ALA A 140 28.18 14.67 -26.57
N SER A 141 27.56 15.41 -27.49
CA SER A 141 26.21 15.95 -27.31
C SER A 141 25.12 14.99 -27.82
N GLU A 142 23.86 15.24 -27.45
CA GLU A 142 22.70 14.52 -28.02
C GLU A 142 22.49 14.81 -29.52
N ALA A 143 23.19 15.81 -30.08
CA ALA A 143 23.15 16.10 -31.51
C ALA A 143 24.03 15.10 -32.27
N LEU A 144 23.55 14.67 -33.45
CA LEU A 144 24.31 13.82 -34.38
C LEU A 144 25.32 14.67 -35.16
N GLU A 145 26.30 15.22 -34.43
CA GLU A 145 27.35 16.08 -34.97
C GLU A 145 28.71 15.40 -34.93
N VAL A 146 29.55 15.72 -35.92
CA VAL A 146 30.92 15.23 -36.06
C VAL A 146 31.87 16.42 -35.98
N GLU A 147 33.00 16.22 -35.31
CA GLU A 147 34.09 17.16 -35.16
C GLU A 147 35.37 16.57 -35.79
N VAL A 148 36.31 17.44 -36.14
CA VAL A 148 37.58 17.05 -36.73
C VAL A 148 38.69 17.25 -35.72
N VAL A 149 39.56 16.24 -35.59
CA VAL A 149 40.78 16.28 -34.80
C VAL A 149 41.96 16.44 -35.76
N ASP A 150 42.70 17.54 -35.62
CA ASP A 150 43.92 17.79 -36.39
C ASP A 150 45.14 17.23 -35.64
N THR A 151 45.66 16.10 -36.11
CA THR A 151 46.76 15.39 -35.47
C THR A 151 48.10 16.13 -35.58
N TRP A 152 48.20 17.12 -36.48
CA TRP A 152 49.40 17.95 -36.63
C TRP A 152 49.37 19.19 -35.75
N GLN A 153 48.21 19.49 -35.15
CA GLN A 153 48.03 20.60 -34.21
C GLN A 153 47.77 20.09 -32.78
N ALA A 154 48.57 19.12 -32.33
CA ALA A 154 48.45 18.53 -30.99
C ALA A 154 47.02 18.06 -30.66
N ASP A 155 46.39 17.37 -31.60
CA ASP A 155 45.02 16.85 -31.51
C ASP A 155 43.96 17.95 -31.24
N ALA A 156 44.15 19.13 -31.83
CA ALA A 156 43.18 20.21 -31.73
C ALA A 156 41.83 19.79 -32.32
N VAL A 157 40.77 19.89 -31.51
CA VAL A 157 39.39 19.62 -31.92
C VAL A 157 38.78 20.86 -32.56
N ARG A 158 38.23 20.69 -33.76
CA ARG A 158 37.62 21.75 -34.56
C ARG A 158 36.24 21.35 -35.04
N ASP A 159 35.35 22.34 -35.08
CA ASP A 159 34.04 22.18 -35.71
C ASP A 159 34.23 22.07 -37.24
N THR A 160 33.49 21.17 -37.88
CA THR A 160 33.55 20.93 -39.33
C THR A 160 33.26 22.19 -40.16
N ARG A 161 32.55 23.18 -39.60
CA ARG A 161 32.28 24.47 -40.25
C ARG A 161 33.51 25.37 -40.40
N THR A 162 34.60 25.08 -39.69
CA THR A 162 35.83 25.90 -39.70
C THR A 162 36.90 25.40 -40.68
N LEU A 163 36.61 24.32 -41.40
CA LEU A 163 37.51 23.72 -42.38
C LEU A 163 37.56 24.54 -43.68
N SER A 164 38.73 24.54 -44.33
CA SER A 164 38.89 25.10 -45.68
C SER A 164 38.18 24.24 -46.73
N GLY A 165 37.93 24.79 -47.92
CA GLY A 165 37.20 24.09 -48.98
C GLY A 165 37.81 22.74 -49.41
N GLY A 166 39.15 22.62 -49.38
CA GLY A 166 39.84 21.36 -49.68
C GLY A 166 39.72 20.32 -48.56
N GLU A 167 39.71 20.76 -47.31
CA GLU A 167 39.57 19.89 -46.13
C GLU A 167 38.14 19.35 -46.02
N SER A 168 37.14 20.21 -46.22
CA SER A 168 35.73 19.82 -46.28
C SER A 168 35.45 18.81 -47.40
N PHE A 169 36.11 18.95 -48.56
CA PHE A 169 36.01 17.98 -49.65
C PHE A 169 36.55 16.60 -49.25
N LEU A 170 37.74 16.53 -48.64
CA LEU A 170 38.35 15.27 -48.21
C LEU A 170 37.52 14.56 -47.13
N VAL A 171 37.02 15.31 -46.14
CA VAL A 171 36.14 14.77 -45.10
C VAL A 171 34.85 14.22 -45.70
N SER A 172 34.21 14.96 -46.63
CA SER A 172 32.97 14.52 -47.28
C SER A 172 33.18 13.27 -48.15
N LEU A 173 34.32 13.20 -48.85
CA LEU A 173 34.68 12.04 -49.67
C LEU A 173 34.88 10.78 -48.80
N ALA A 174 35.59 10.91 -47.69
CA ALA A 174 35.84 9.77 -46.80
C ALA A 174 34.58 9.26 -46.09
N LEU A 175 33.59 10.13 -45.85
CA LEU A 175 32.27 9.76 -45.32
C LEU A 175 31.37 9.07 -46.37
N ALA A 176 31.61 9.31 -47.66
CA ALA A 176 30.81 8.77 -48.76
C ALA A 176 31.31 7.41 -49.27
N LEU A 177 32.54 7.02 -48.94
CA LEU A 177 33.23 5.79 -49.38
C LEU A 177 33.15 4.68 -48.33
#